data_AF-A0A6I3X9I7-F1
#
_entry.id   AF-A0A6I3X9I7-F1
#
_cell.length_a   1.000
_cell.length_b   1.000
_cell.length_c   1.000
_cell.angle_alpha   90.00
_cell.angle_beta   90.00
_cell.angle_gamma   90.00
#
_symmetry.space_group_name_H-M   'P 1'
#
loop_
_entity.id
_entity.type
_entity.pdbx_description
1 polymer ?
#
loop_
_entity_poly.entity_id
_entity_poly.type
_entity_poly.pdbx_seq_one_letter_code
_entity_poly.pdbx_strand_id
1 'polypeptide(L)'
;MPRKTPVFPGPRTARGAVLAVLLSNADQAGTEPLRGRVTLAAIVRALKRKYHWPIETTSFPSNAADGRATWATVYSLPPEIIAAALDQKGRDWLKAAS
;
A
#
# COMPACT_ATOMS: atom_id res chain seq x y z
N MET A 1 -17.07 -15.92 5.13
CA MET A 1 -16.97 -15.52 3.70
C MET A 1 -15.57 -15.90 3.20
N PRO A 2 -15.41 -16.57 2.05
CA PRO A 2 -14.08 -16.88 1.55
C PRO A 2 -13.35 -15.57 1.26
N ARG A 3 -12.21 -15.36 1.94
CA ARG A 3 -11.30 -14.25 1.67
C ARG A 3 -10.87 -14.37 0.21
N LYS A 4 -11.29 -13.43 -0.64
CA LYS A 4 -10.89 -13.41 -2.04
C LYS A 4 -9.37 -13.28 -2.12
N THR A 5 -8.75 -14.10 -2.96
CA THR A 5 -7.30 -14.06 -3.17
C THR A 5 -6.89 -12.69 -3.69
N PRO A 6 -5.86 -12.04 -3.10
CA PRO A 6 -5.34 -10.77 -3.60
C PRO A 6 -4.87 -10.88 -5.05
N VAL A 7 -5.14 -9.85 -5.84
CA VAL A 7 -4.76 -9.79 -7.26
C VAL A 7 -3.71 -8.71 -7.46
N PHE A 8 -2.62 -9.02 -8.14
CA PHE A 8 -1.59 -8.04 -8.45
C PHE A 8 -2.08 -7.05 -9.53
N PRO A 9 -2.04 -5.73 -9.29
CA PRO A 9 -2.26 -4.73 -10.32
C PRO A 9 -1.12 -4.72 -11.35
N GLY A 10 -1.29 -3.98 -12.45
CA GLY A 10 -0.21 -3.80 -13.42
C GLY A 10 1.06 -3.24 -12.75
N PRO A 11 2.24 -3.86 -12.93
CA PRO A 11 3.44 -3.54 -12.16
C PRO A 11 3.92 -2.10 -12.38
N ARG A 12 3.83 -1.59 -13.61
CA ARG A 12 4.21 -0.21 -13.99
C ARG A 12 3.11 0.84 -13.81
N THR A 13 2.18 0.61 -12.88
CA THR A 13 1.11 1.58 -12.57
C THR A 13 1.33 2.22 -11.22
N ALA A 14 0.72 3.39 -10.94
CA ALA A 14 0.77 4.01 -9.62
C ALA A 14 0.29 3.07 -8.48
N ARG A 15 -0.66 2.17 -8.79
CA ARG A 15 -1.14 1.14 -7.85
C ARG A 15 -0.10 0.05 -7.62
N GLY A 16 0.63 -0.33 -8.68
CA GLY A 16 1.76 -1.25 -8.60
C GLY A 16 2.89 -0.66 -7.75
N ALA A 17 3.27 0.60 -7.98
CA ALA A 17 4.28 1.28 -7.17
C ALA A 17 3.93 1.30 -5.67
N VAL A 18 2.70 1.66 -5.32
CA VAL A 18 2.22 1.63 -3.92
C VAL A 18 2.24 0.21 -3.35
N LEU A 19 1.75 -0.79 -4.10
CA LEU A 19 1.77 -2.17 -3.63
C LEU A 19 3.21 -2.70 -3.46
N ALA A 20 4.14 -2.32 -4.33
CA ALA A 20 5.53 -2.72 -4.23
C ALA A 20 6.16 -2.23 -2.91
N VAL A 21 5.91 -0.97 -2.52
CA VAL A 21 6.39 -0.42 -1.24
C VAL A 21 5.79 -1.19 -0.06
N LEU A 22 4.48 -1.47 -0.08
CA LEU A 22 3.82 -2.26 0.96
C LEU A 22 4.38 -3.68 1.07
N LEU A 23 4.69 -4.33 -0.06
CA LEU A 23 5.31 -5.66 -0.11
C LEU A 23 6.76 -5.67 0.36
N SER A 24 7.47 -4.54 0.26
CA SER A 24 8.80 -4.36 0.83
C SER A 24 8.78 -4.16 2.35
N ASN A 25 7.61 -4.29 3.01
CA ASN A 25 7.41 -4.03 4.43
C ASN A 25 7.85 -2.62 4.85
N ALA A 26 7.77 -1.66 3.92
CA ALA A 26 8.00 -0.25 4.20
C ALA A 26 6.65 0.42 4.40
N ASP A 27 6.50 1.12 5.53
CA ASP A 27 5.33 1.94 5.80
C ASP A 27 5.25 3.08 4.80
N GLN A 28 4.13 3.20 4.08
CA GLN A 28 3.84 4.42 3.33
C GLN A 28 3.17 5.44 4.23
N ALA A 29 3.96 6.44 4.65
CA ALA A 29 3.44 7.66 5.23
C ALA A 29 2.70 8.47 4.16
N GLY A 30 1.45 8.83 4.42
CA GLY A 30 0.65 9.68 3.54
C GLY A 30 1.14 11.12 3.56
N THR A 31 2.25 11.43 2.90
CA THR A 31 2.59 12.80 2.49
C THR A 31 2.21 13.00 1.02
N GLU A 32 1.17 13.80 0.79
CA GLU A 32 0.73 14.17 -0.55
C GLU A 32 1.63 15.24 -1.19
N PRO A 33 1.71 15.34 -2.54
CA PRO A 33 1.06 14.47 -3.52
C PRO A 33 2.08 13.60 -4.29
N LEU A 34 1.76 12.30 -4.38
CA LEU A 34 2.22 11.43 -5.45
C LEU A 34 1.77 12.08 -6.77
N ARG A 35 2.70 12.37 -7.69
CA ARG A 35 2.46 13.13 -8.93
C ARG A 35 1.14 12.72 -9.64
N GLY A 36 0.11 13.58 -9.58
CA GLY A 36 -1.16 13.43 -10.31
C GLY A 36 -2.42 13.68 -9.47
N ARG A 37 -3.61 13.57 -10.09
CA ARG A 37 -4.95 13.74 -9.45
C ARG A 37 -5.34 12.60 -8.49
N VAL A 38 -4.47 11.61 -8.27
CA VAL A 38 -4.82 10.38 -7.54
C VAL A 38 -4.05 10.34 -6.23
N THR A 39 -4.78 10.45 -5.12
CA THR A 39 -4.21 10.41 -3.77
C THR A 39 -3.83 8.99 -3.35
N LEU A 40 -2.91 8.86 -2.38
CA LEU A 40 -2.54 7.56 -1.80
C LEU A 40 -3.76 6.82 -1.25
N ALA A 41 -4.65 7.53 -0.56
CA ALA A 41 -5.90 6.99 -0.04
C ALA A 41 -6.80 6.40 -1.16
N ALA A 42 -6.87 7.05 -2.33
CA ALA A 42 -7.63 6.54 -3.47
C ALA A 42 -7.01 5.27 -4.06
N ILE A 43 -5.68 5.19 -4.12
CA ILE A 43 -4.95 3.99 -4.55
C ILE A 43 -5.19 2.84 -3.58
N VAL A 44 -5.02 3.08 -2.28
CA VAL A 44 -5.27 2.07 -1.23
C VAL A 44 -6.71 1.59 -1.27
N ARG A 45 -7.68 2.50 -1.45
CA ARG A 45 -9.10 2.13 -1.61
C ARG A 45 -9.31 1.20 -2.80
N ALA A 46 -8.65 1.47 -3.93
CA ALA A 46 -8.70 0.59 -5.10
C ALA A 46 -8.05 -0.77 -4.82
N LEU A 47 -6.91 -0.81 -4.13
CA LEU A 47 -6.24 -2.06 -3.74
C LEU A 47 -7.13 -2.94 -2.84
N LYS A 48 -7.80 -2.33 -1.85
CA LYS A 48 -8.75 -3.03 -0.98
C LYS A 48 -9.96 -3.56 -1.74
N ARG A 49 -10.60 -2.71 -2.56
CA ARG A 49 -11.91 -3.01 -3.18
C ARG A 49 -11.80 -3.83 -4.46
N LYS A 50 -10.91 -3.43 -5.38
CA LYS A 50 -10.77 -4.03 -6.72
C LYS A 50 -9.78 -5.19 -6.74
N TYR A 51 -8.72 -5.10 -5.94
CA TYR A 51 -7.63 -6.07 -5.94
C TYR A 51 -7.59 -6.96 -4.69
N HIS A 52 -8.55 -6.78 -3.77
CA HIS A 52 -8.77 -7.61 -2.59
C HIS A 52 -7.58 -7.69 -1.62
N TRP A 53 -6.71 -6.69 -1.60
CA TRP A 53 -5.59 -6.64 -0.67
C TRP A 53 -6.07 -6.27 0.75
N PRO A 54 -5.70 -7.06 1.78
CA PRO A 54 -6.06 -6.80 3.17
C PRO A 54 -5.13 -5.74 3.79
N ILE A 55 -5.16 -4.52 3.27
CA ILE A 55 -4.33 -3.42 3.75
C ILE A 55 -4.90 -2.90 5.08
N GLU A 56 -4.04 -2.76 6.08
CA GLU A 56 -4.37 -2.16 7.36
C GLU A 56 -4.17 -0.65 7.30
N THR A 57 -4.82 0.07 8.21
CA THR A 57 -4.76 1.53 8.23
C THR A 57 -4.70 1.97 9.67
N THR A 58 -3.57 2.55 10.05
CA THR A 58 -3.31 3.01 11.41
C THR A 58 -3.08 4.50 11.36
N SER A 59 -3.84 5.25 12.14
CA SER A 59 -3.67 6.68 12.29
C SER A 59 -3.20 6.97 13.70
N PHE A 60 -2.12 7.74 13.82
CA PHE A 60 -1.59 8.17 15.11
C PHE A 60 -1.33 9.68 15.11
N PRO A 61 -1.45 10.34 16.27
CA PRO A 61 -1.09 11.73 16.39
C PRO A 61 0.39 11.91 16.04
N SER A 62 0.67 12.89 15.21
CA SER A 62 2.00 13.24 14.74
C SER A 62 2.16 14.76 14.84
N ASN A 63 3.37 15.25 15.11
CA ASN A 63 3.61 16.68 15.14
C ASN A 63 4.20 17.10 13.79
N ALA A 64 3.61 18.10 13.16
CA ALA A 64 4.24 18.76 12.02
C ALA A 64 5.53 19.46 12.47
N ALA A 65 6.43 19.71 11.52
CA ALA A 65 7.72 20.36 11.80
C ALA A 65 7.58 21.76 12.43
N ASP A 66 6.40 22.38 12.31
CA ASP A 66 6.04 23.67 12.91
C ASP A 66 5.37 23.56 14.29
N GLY A 67 5.31 22.35 14.88
CA GLY A 67 4.75 22.10 16.21
C GLY A 67 3.23 21.93 16.26
N ARG A 68 2.54 21.93 15.11
CA ARG A 68 1.09 21.69 15.07
C ARG A 68 0.77 20.22 15.27
N ALA A 69 -0.28 19.95 16.04
CA ALA A 69 -0.86 18.62 16.14
C ALA A 69 -1.46 18.23 14.78
N THR A 70 -0.91 17.16 14.20
CA THR A 70 -1.34 16.54 12.95
C THR A 70 -1.63 15.07 13.18
N TRP A 71 -2.17 14.40 12.17
CA TRP A 71 -2.39 12.96 12.19
C TRP A 71 -1.59 12.34 11.05
N ALA A 72 -0.75 11.36 11.37
CA ALA A 72 -0.09 10.54 10.37
C ALA A 72 -0.93 9.29 10.13
N THR A 73 -1.31 9.06 8.87
CA THR A 73 -1.94 7.81 8.45
C THR A 73 -0.90 6.95 7.75
N VAL A 74 -0.75 5.72 8.25
CA VAL A 74 0.13 4.70 7.70
C VAL A 74 -0.71 3.55 7.17
N TYR A 75 -0.28 3.03 6.03
CA TYR A 75 -0.85 1.84 5.41
C TYR A 75 0.20 0.72 5.43
N SER A 76 -0.22 -0.46 5.88
CA SER A 76 0.64 -1.64 6.00
C SER A 76 -0.09 -2.89 5.51
N LEU A 77 0.67 -3.94 5.21
CA LEU A 77 0.14 -5.29 4.96
C LEU A 77 0.53 -6.19 6.13
N PRO A 78 -0.33 -7.13 6.55
CA PRO A 78 0.05 -8.12 7.54
C PRO A 78 1.25 -8.95 7.04
N PRO A 79 2.23 -9.25 7.91
CA PRO A 79 3.46 -9.93 7.52
C PRO A 79 3.21 -11.30 6.88
N GLU A 80 2.18 -12.02 7.32
CA GLU A 80 1.77 -13.31 6.75
C GLU A 80 1.23 -13.18 5.32
N ILE A 81 0.60 -12.04 4.99
CA ILE A 81 0.11 -11.75 3.64
C ILE A 81 1.28 -11.35 2.73
N ILE A 82 2.25 -10.59 3.25
CA ILE A 82 3.48 -10.28 2.52
C ILE A 82 4.22 -11.58 2.18
N ALA A 83 4.44 -12.45 3.16
CA ALA A 83 5.12 -13.72 2.96
C ALA A 83 4.39 -14.59 1.92
N ALA A 84 3.06 -14.76 2.05
CA ALA A 84 2.26 -15.53 1.11
C ALA A 84 2.25 -14.92 -0.32
N ALA A 85 2.26 -13.59 -0.43
CA ALA A 85 2.31 -12.92 -1.72
C ALA A 85 3.68 -13.09 -2.40
N LEU A 86 4.77 -12.99 -1.65
CA LEU A 86 6.14 -13.16 -2.13
C LEU A 86 6.46 -14.61 -2.51
N ASP A 87 5.91 -15.59 -1.79
CA ASP A 87 6.09 -17.02 -2.08
C ASP A 87 5.40 -17.46 -3.37
N GLN A 88 4.31 -16.78 -3.76
CA GLN A 88 3.60 -17.03 -5.02
C GLN A 88 4.30 -16.35 -6.20
N LYS A 89 3.65 -15.34 -6.80
CA LYS A 89 4.16 -14.60 -7.97
C LYS A 89 4.70 -13.22 -7.61
N GLY A 90 4.75 -12.88 -6.32
CA GLY A 90 5.12 -11.55 -5.85
C GLY A 90 6.56 -11.18 -6.18
N ARG A 91 7.50 -12.13 -6.12
CA ARG A 91 8.92 -11.89 -6.47
C ARG A 91 9.11 -11.54 -7.95
N ASP A 92 8.50 -12.29 -8.86
CA ASP A 92 8.59 -12.00 -10.30
C ASP A 92 7.83 -10.73 -10.67
N TRP A 93 6.70 -10.48 -10.00
CA TRP A 93 5.95 -9.25 -10.17
C TRP A 93 6.72 -8.02 -9.69
N LEU A 94 7.42 -8.10 -8.54
CA LEU A 94 8.26 -7.01 -8.02
C LEU A 94 9.40 -6.66 -8.99
N LYS A 95 10.06 -7.66 -9.58
CA LYS A 95 11.09 -7.43 -10.63
C LYS A 95 10.55 -6.69 -11.86
N ALA A 96 9.26 -6.88 -12.18
CA ALA A 96 8.61 -6.17 -13.28
C ALA A 96 8.14 -4.76 -12.90
N ALA A 97 8.03 -4.47 -11.60
CA ALA A 97 7.58 -3.20 -11.04
C ALA A 97 8.73 -2.24 -10.70
N SER A 98 9.94 -2.77 -10.53
CA SER A 98 11.21 -2.03 -10.39
C SER A 98 11.71 -1.44 -11.70
#